data_AF-A0A662BNL2-F1
#
_entry.id   AF-A0A662BNL2-F1
#
_cell.length_a   1.000
_cell.length_b   1.000
_cell.length_c   1.000
_cell.angle_alpha   90.00
_cell.angle_beta   90.00
_cell.angle_gamma   90.00
#
_symmetry.space_group_name_H-M   'P 1'
#
loop_
_entity.id
_entity.type
_entity.pdbx_description
1 polymer ?
#
loop_
_entity_poly.entity_id
_entity_poly.type
_entity_poly.pdbx_seq_one_letter_code
_entity_poly.pdbx_strand_id
1 'polypeptide(L)'
;MSSQNKPDSSVLNSIYDDKLSSTVLGSYSVQRLTIYGVFGGLVFPAFAWVFDFLINDTSFSFLGIKQMHVLNPLHFIIDLAPIILGITAYYISRRYDSRRNYLRHIILERNKLIHKNAELAQSIGAGDFNVETTHIEESDRLGTSLLKMLSSLQETSKKETKQNW
;
A
#
# COMPACT_ATOMS: atom_id res chain seq x y z
N MET A 1 -26.93 27.98 -19.38
CA MET A 1 -25.77 28.03 -18.48
C MET A 1 -25.92 26.93 -17.45
N SER A 2 -25.18 25.83 -17.60
CA SER A 2 -25.02 24.81 -16.56
C SER A 2 -23.53 24.54 -16.46
N SER A 3 -22.88 25.20 -15.51
CA SER A 3 -21.49 24.93 -15.14
C SER A 3 -21.43 23.49 -14.65
N GLN A 4 -20.93 22.58 -15.50
CA GLN A 4 -20.55 21.25 -15.07
C GLN A 4 -19.36 21.41 -14.14
N ASN A 5 -19.62 21.26 -12.84
CA ASN A 5 -18.63 21.27 -11.79
C ASN A 5 -17.76 20.01 -11.96
N LYS A 6 -16.67 20.13 -12.73
CA LYS A 6 -15.66 19.08 -12.87
C LYS A 6 -15.10 18.81 -11.47
N PRO A 7 -15.13 17.57 -10.97
CA PRO A 7 -14.53 17.27 -9.67
C PRO A 7 -13.05 17.65 -9.74
N ASP A 8 -12.64 18.49 -8.81
CA ASP A 8 -11.24 18.91 -8.69
C ASP A 8 -10.36 17.66 -8.62
N SER A 9 -9.28 17.67 -9.40
CA SER A 9 -8.24 16.64 -9.39
C SER A 9 -7.75 16.30 -7.98
N SER A 10 -7.81 17.26 -7.04
CA SER A 10 -7.52 17.05 -5.61
C SER A 10 -8.50 16.08 -4.93
N VAL A 11 -9.78 16.15 -5.27
CA VAL A 11 -10.87 15.30 -4.73
C VAL A 11 -10.81 13.91 -5.33
N LEU A 12 -10.48 13.78 -6.62
CA LEU A 12 -10.28 12.47 -7.23
C LEU A 12 -9.06 11.77 -6.63
N ASN A 13 -7.94 12.48 -6.45
CA ASN A 13 -6.77 11.93 -5.81
C ASN A 13 -7.07 11.44 -4.38
N SER A 14 -7.88 12.17 -3.60
CA SER A 14 -8.25 11.74 -2.23
C SER A 14 -9.14 10.50 -2.21
N ILE A 15 -10.09 10.38 -3.14
CA ILE A 15 -10.98 9.21 -3.27
C ILE A 15 -10.18 7.95 -3.66
N TYR A 16 -9.21 8.08 -4.58
CA TYR A 16 -8.36 6.97 -4.96
C TYR A 16 -7.34 6.61 -3.86
N ASP A 17 -6.79 7.60 -3.14
CA ASP A 17 -5.88 7.37 -2.02
C ASP A 17 -6.52 6.56 -0.88
N ASP A 18 -7.78 6.86 -0.57
CA ASP A 18 -8.54 6.19 0.50
C ASP A 18 -8.91 4.75 0.12
N LYS A 19 -9.33 4.54 -1.13
CA LYS A 19 -9.70 3.19 -1.61
C LYS A 19 -8.49 2.28 -1.79
N LEU A 20 -7.35 2.82 -2.25
CA LEU A 20 -6.11 2.07 -2.40
C LEU A 20 -5.47 1.72 -1.03
N SER A 21 -5.53 2.68 -0.10
CA SER A 21 -5.11 2.53 1.30
C SER A 21 -5.78 1.34 1.99
N SER A 22 -7.10 1.27 1.90
CA SER A 22 -7.91 0.29 2.62
C SER A 22 -7.90 -1.10 1.98
N THR A 23 -7.90 -1.18 0.63
CA THR A 23 -8.12 -2.45 -0.07
C THR A 23 -6.84 -3.21 -0.40
N VAL A 24 -5.77 -2.50 -0.80
CA VAL A 24 -4.54 -3.14 -1.32
C VAL A 24 -3.45 -3.21 -0.25
N LEU A 25 -3.34 -2.16 0.57
CA LEU A 25 -2.19 -2.00 1.44
C LEU A 25 -2.41 -2.43 2.88
N GLY A 26 -3.61 -2.89 3.28
CA GLY A 26 -3.91 -3.44 4.60
C GLY A 26 -3.17 -2.75 5.74
N SER A 27 -3.84 -1.78 6.39
CA SER A 27 -3.29 -0.87 7.42
C SER A 27 -2.78 -1.58 8.69
N TYR A 28 -1.72 -2.37 8.52
CA TYR A 28 -0.94 -2.97 9.58
C TYR A 28 0.32 -2.14 9.71
N SER A 29 0.28 -1.19 10.64
CA SER A 29 1.48 -0.46 11.02
C SER A 29 2.51 -1.43 11.60
N VAL A 30 3.79 -1.09 11.45
CA VAL A 30 4.91 -1.87 12.01
C VAL A 30 4.69 -2.24 13.48
N GLN A 31 4.07 -1.33 14.23
CA GLN A 31 3.70 -1.52 15.63
C GLN A 31 2.69 -2.66 15.81
N ARG A 32 1.62 -2.71 15.01
CA ARG A 32 0.58 -3.76 15.12
C ARG A 32 1.15 -5.15 14.86
N LEU A 33 1.96 -5.31 13.80
CA LEU A 33 2.52 -6.62 13.48
C LEU A 33 3.56 -7.08 14.52
N THR A 34 4.36 -6.15 15.05
CA THR A 34 5.32 -6.45 16.13
C THR A 34 4.59 -6.86 17.41
N ILE A 35 3.51 -6.15 17.77
CA ILE A 35 2.66 -6.48 18.91
C ILE A 35 2.08 -7.89 18.75
N TYR A 36 1.52 -8.22 17.58
CA TYR A 36 1.02 -9.57 17.31
C TYR A 36 2.12 -10.63 17.36
N GLY A 37 3.35 -10.34 16.94
CA GLY A 37 4.49 -11.24 17.07
C GLY A 37 4.85 -11.55 18.53
N VAL A 38 4.85 -10.54 19.40
CA VAL A 38 5.11 -10.71 20.84
C VAL A 38 3.99 -11.50 21.51
N PHE A 39 2.72 -11.10 21.31
CA PHE A 39 1.57 -11.79 21.91
C PHE A 39 1.40 -13.21 21.37
N GLY A 40 1.62 -13.41 20.08
CA GLY A 40 1.64 -14.75 19.47
C GLY A 40 2.78 -15.60 20.03
N GLY A 41 3.93 -15.01 20.37
CA GLY A 41 5.04 -15.72 21.00
C GLY A 41 4.79 -16.13 22.44
N LEU A 42 3.95 -15.41 23.21
CA LEU A 42 3.59 -15.78 24.59
C LEU A 42 2.79 -17.09 24.68
N VAL A 43 2.22 -17.53 23.56
CA VAL A 43 1.56 -18.83 23.45
C VAL A 43 2.53 -19.97 23.77
N PHE A 44 3.80 -19.86 23.38
CA PHE A 44 4.79 -20.92 23.57
C PHE A 44 5.11 -21.18 25.06
N PRO A 45 5.49 -20.18 25.88
CA PRO A 45 5.63 -20.36 27.33
C PRO A 45 4.35 -20.88 27.99
N ALA A 46 3.19 -20.32 27.63
CA ALA A 46 1.92 -20.73 28.22
C ALA A 46 1.64 -22.22 27.99
N PHE A 47 1.81 -22.72 26.77
CA PHE A 47 1.65 -24.15 26.48
C PHE A 47 2.73 -24.99 27.18
N ALA A 48 3.99 -24.58 27.14
CA ALA A 48 5.08 -25.33 27.75
C ALA A 48 4.88 -25.51 29.26
N TRP A 49 4.42 -24.47 29.96
CA TRP A 49 4.12 -24.52 31.38
C TRP A 49 2.96 -25.49 31.66
N VAL A 50 1.87 -25.40 30.88
CA VAL A 50 0.72 -26.31 31.04
C VAL A 50 1.12 -27.76 30.86
N PHE A 51 1.92 -28.09 29.84
CA PHE A 51 2.39 -29.45 29.61
C PHE A 51 3.28 -29.97 30.75
N ASP A 52 4.19 -29.13 31.25
CA ASP A 52 5.11 -29.54 32.32
C ASP A 52 4.37 -29.76 33.64
N PHE A 53 3.40 -28.91 33.97
CA PHE A 53 2.53 -29.09 35.14
C PHE A 53 1.69 -30.38 35.04
N LEU A 54 1.23 -30.76 33.85
CA LEU A 54 0.45 -31.98 33.64
C LEU A 54 1.30 -33.27 33.72
N ILE A 55 2.58 -33.20 33.36
CA ILE A 55 3.47 -34.39 33.29
C ILE A 55 4.21 -34.62 34.61
N ASN A 56 4.63 -33.54 35.29
CA ASN A 56 5.55 -33.63 36.43
C ASN A 56 4.88 -33.48 37.81
N ASP A 57 3.53 -33.42 37.88
CA ASP A 57 2.74 -33.22 39.10
C ASP A 57 3.26 -32.07 39.99
N THR A 58 3.84 -31.03 39.37
CA THR A 58 4.35 -29.89 40.11
C THR A 58 3.20 -28.96 40.50
N SER A 59 3.23 -28.44 41.73
CA SER A 59 2.21 -27.49 42.18
C SER A 59 2.23 -26.22 41.33
N PHE A 60 1.07 -25.69 40.94
CA PHE A 60 0.94 -24.39 40.29
C PHE A 60 1.23 -23.26 41.30
N SER A 61 2.53 -23.04 41.56
CA SER A 61 3.05 -22.07 42.51
C SER A 61 4.33 -21.44 41.96
N PHE A 62 4.75 -20.31 42.53
CA PHE A 62 6.01 -19.68 42.15
C PHE A 62 7.22 -20.62 42.34
N LEU A 63 7.18 -21.45 43.39
CA LEU A 63 8.17 -22.51 43.62
C LEU A 63 8.14 -23.57 42.53
N GLY A 64 6.94 -23.98 42.07
CA GLY A 64 6.76 -24.91 40.97
C GLY A 64 7.36 -24.40 39.66
N ILE A 65 7.14 -23.13 39.32
CA ILE A 65 7.73 -22.51 38.11
C ILE A 65 9.26 -22.55 38.20
N LYS A 66 9.83 -22.17 39.34
CA LYS A 66 11.29 -22.22 39.54
C LYS A 66 11.83 -23.64 39.42
N GLN A 67 11.15 -24.61 40.04
CA GLN A 67 11.54 -26.02 40.02
C GLN A 67 11.50 -26.59 38.60
N MET A 68 10.45 -26.28 37.84
CA MET A 68 10.31 -26.65 36.43
C MET A 68 11.47 -26.14 35.57
N HIS A 69 11.90 -24.89 35.75
CA HIS A 69 13.02 -24.33 34.99
C HIS A 69 14.37 -24.96 35.33
N VAL A 70 14.55 -25.41 36.58
CA VAL A 70 15.77 -26.11 37.00
C VAL A 70 15.77 -27.56 36.49
N LEU A 71 14.62 -28.23 36.50
CA LEU A 71 14.48 -29.60 36.01
C LEU A 71 14.55 -29.68 34.49
N ASN A 72 13.94 -28.73 33.79
CA ASN A 72 13.91 -28.63 32.33
C ASN A 72 14.46 -27.27 31.88
N PRO A 73 15.78 -27.16 31.64
CA PRO A 73 16.41 -25.94 31.15
C PRO A 73 15.87 -25.45 29.79
N LEU A 74 15.18 -26.31 29.04
CA LEU A 74 14.50 -25.94 27.79
C LEU A 74 13.46 -24.84 27.98
N HIS A 75 12.85 -24.71 29.17
CA HIS A 75 11.89 -23.64 29.44
C HIS A 75 12.50 -22.24 29.32
N PHE A 76 13.79 -22.06 29.67
CA PHE A 76 14.47 -20.78 29.44
C PHE A 76 14.58 -20.41 27.95
N ILE A 77 14.70 -21.42 27.07
CA ILE A 77 14.74 -21.21 25.62
C ILE A 77 13.34 -20.88 25.09
N ILE A 78 12.31 -21.54 25.61
CA ILE A 78 10.92 -21.30 25.23
C ILE A 78 10.46 -19.90 25.67
N ASP A 79 10.87 -19.46 26.86
CA ASP A 79 10.60 -18.12 27.41
C ASP A 79 11.23 -16.98 26.57
N LEU A 80 12.24 -17.28 25.75
CA LEU A 80 12.83 -16.34 24.80
C LEU A 80 12.02 -16.20 23.50
N ALA A 81 11.10 -17.13 23.20
CA ALA A 81 10.32 -17.12 21.96
C ALA A 81 9.54 -15.80 21.71
N PRO A 82 8.87 -15.16 22.70
CA PRO A 82 8.21 -13.87 22.50
C PRO A 82 9.15 -12.77 22.03
N ILE A 83 10.38 -12.75 22.54
CA ILE A 83 11.39 -11.74 22.19
C ILE A 83 11.90 -12.00 20.77
N ILE A 84 12.23 -13.26 20.44
CA ILE A 84 12.73 -13.64 19.11
C ILE A 84 11.66 -13.36 18.04
N LEU A 85 10.41 -13.74 18.30
CA LEU A 85 9.28 -13.50 17.39
C LEU A 85 8.96 -12.02 17.26
N GLY A 86 9.03 -11.25 18.35
CA GLY A 86 8.88 -9.79 18.30
C GLY A 86 9.96 -9.12 17.44
N ILE A 87 11.23 -9.48 17.64
CA ILE A 87 12.36 -8.93 16.87
C ILE A 87 12.23 -9.30 15.38
N THR A 88 11.98 -10.57 15.07
CA THR A 88 11.83 -11.02 13.68
C THR A 88 10.64 -10.34 13.00
N ALA A 89 9.49 -10.24 13.68
CA ALA A 89 8.32 -9.50 13.19
C ALA A 89 8.64 -8.02 12.92
N TYR A 90 9.39 -7.36 13.80
CA TYR A 90 9.82 -5.98 13.60
C TYR A 90 10.69 -5.81 12.34
N TYR A 91 11.72 -6.66 12.16
CA TYR A 91 12.58 -6.59 10.98
C TYR A 91 11.81 -6.86 9.68
N ILE A 92 10.96 -7.89 9.68
CA ILE A 92 10.09 -8.23 8.56
C ILE A 92 9.18 -7.05 8.24
N SER A 93 8.49 -6.51 9.24
CA SER A 93 7.52 -5.45 9.04
C SER A 93 8.18 -4.18 8.50
N ARG A 94 9.35 -3.80 9.01
CA ARG A 94 10.08 -2.62 8.55
C ARG A 94 10.50 -2.75 7.08
N ARG A 95 10.90 -3.95 6.65
CA ARG A 95 11.25 -4.23 5.24
C ARG A 95 10.03 -4.13 4.33
N TYR A 96 8.89 -4.65 4.76
CA TYR A 96 7.65 -4.57 3.98
C TYR A 96 7.12 -3.14 3.87
N ASP A 97 7.26 -2.34 4.92
CA ASP A 97 6.76 -0.96 4.94
C ASP A 97 7.44 -0.08 3.89
N SER A 98 8.77 -0.16 3.77
CA SER A 98 9.50 0.58 2.72
C SER A 98 9.10 0.16 1.31
N ARG A 99 8.88 -1.14 1.08
CA ARG A 99 8.43 -1.65 -0.23
C ARG A 99 7.01 -1.21 -0.56
N ARG A 100 6.12 -1.21 0.44
CA ARG A 100 4.73 -0.77 0.32
C ARG A 100 4.65 0.70 -0.07
N ASN A 101 5.43 1.56 0.59
CA ASN A 101 5.44 2.99 0.27
C ASN A 101 5.97 3.26 -1.15
N TYR A 102 7.02 2.55 -1.56
CA TYR A 102 7.53 2.64 -2.93
C TYR A 102 6.48 2.21 -3.98
N LEU A 103 5.85 1.05 -3.78
CA LEU A 103 4.77 0.56 -4.66
C LEU A 103 3.58 1.52 -4.69
N ARG A 104 3.23 2.10 -3.53
CA ARG A 104 2.15 3.09 -3.43
C ARG A 104 2.45 4.32 -4.27
N HIS A 105 3.67 4.86 -4.19
CA HIS A 105 4.07 6.00 -5.00
C HIS A 105 3.96 5.71 -6.50
N ILE A 106 4.43 4.54 -6.95
CA ILE A 106 4.31 4.13 -8.35
C ILE A 106 2.84 4.07 -8.78
N ILE A 107 1.97 3.45 -7.98
CA ILE A 107 0.56 3.31 -8.34
C ILE A 107 -0.11 4.68 -8.44
N LEU A 108 0.15 5.58 -7.50
CA LEU A 108 -0.42 6.92 -7.50
C LEU A 108 0.06 7.74 -8.69
N GLU A 109 1.35 7.69 -8.99
CA GLU A 109 1.94 8.36 -10.15
C GLU A 109 1.35 7.83 -11.46
N ARG A 110 1.23 6.51 -11.61
CA ARG A 110 0.62 5.88 -12.80
C ARG A 110 -0.85 6.22 -12.94
N ASN A 111 -1.62 6.23 -11.86
CA ASN A 111 -3.03 6.62 -11.90
C ASN A 111 -3.21 8.08 -12.34
N LYS A 112 -2.32 8.98 -11.90
CA LYS A 112 -2.32 10.37 -12.35
C LYS A 112 -2.11 10.49 -13.86
N LEU A 113 -1.18 9.73 -14.43
CA LEU A 113 -0.96 9.68 -15.88
C LEU A 113 -2.17 9.12 -16.63
N ILE A 114 -2.75 8.02 -16.15
CA ILE A 114 -3.96 7.42 -16.74
C ILE A 114 -5.11 8.43 -16.76
N HIS A 115 -5.32 9.14 -15.65
CA HIS A 115 -6.38 10.14 -15.55
C HIS A 115 -6.16 11.29 -16.53
N LYS A 116 -4.94 11.85 -16.60
CA LYS A 116 -4.59 12.90 -17.56
C LYS A 116 -4.81 12.44 -19.01
N ASN A 117 -4.42 11.21 -19.34
CA ASN A 117 -4.63 10.64 -20.66
C ASN A 117 -6.12 10.43 -20.97
N ALA A 118 -6.92 10.03 -19.98
CA ALA A 118 -8.37 9.91 -20.14
C ALA A 118 -9.04 11.28 -20.37
N GLU A 119 -8.65 12.32 -19.62
CA GLU A 119 -9.16 13.68 -19.81
C GLU A 119 -8.81 14.23 -21.21
N LEU A 120 -7.58 13.98 -21.67
CA LEU A 120 -7.15 14.36 -23.01
C LEU A 120 -7.99 13.65 -24.08
N ALA A 121 -8.17 12.33 -23.96
CA ALA A 121 -8.99 11.55 -24.88
C ALA A 121 -10.47 12.01 -24.88
N GLN A 122 -11.01 12.37 -23.71
CA GLN A 122 -12.37 12.90 -23.60
C GLN A 122 -12.49 14.27 -24.29
N SER A 123 -11.51 15.14 -24.12
CA SER A 123 -11.50 16.47 -24.75
C SER A 123 -11.41 16.37 -26.28
N ILE A 124 -10.55 15.48 -26.79
CA ILE A 124 -10.49 15.12 -28.22
C ILE A 124 -11.85 14.63 -28.72
N GLY A 125 -12.48 13.70 -27.99
CA GLY A 125 -13.79 13.15 -28.34
C GLY A 125 -14.92 14.19 -28.31
N ALA A 126 -14.79 15.23 -27.49
CA ALA A 126 -15.72 16.35 -27.42
C ALA A 126 -15.47 17.44 -28.49
N GLY A 127 -14.40 17.31 -29.28
CA GLY A 127 -13.99 18.32 -30.27
C GLY A 127 -13.32 19.56 -29.67
N ASP A 128 -12.97 19.53 -28.38
CA ASP A 128 -12.20 20.59 -27.73
C ASP A 128 -10.71 20.30 -27.91
N PHE A 129 -10.12 21.02 -28.88
CA PHE A 129 -8.71 20.86 -29.20
C PHE A 129 -7.81 21.88 -28.50
N ASN A 130 -8.31 22.74 -27.61
CA ASN A 130 -7.53 23.86 -27.06
C ASN A 130 -6.92 23.56 -25.67
N VAL A 131 -6.66 22.28 -25.40
CA VAL A 131 -6.11 21.82 -24.12
C VAL A 131 -4.63 22.15 -24.03
N GLU A 132 -4.21 22.86 -22.97
CA GLU A 132 -2.81 23.15 -22.70
C GLU A 132 -2.10 21.88 -22.20
N THR A 133 -1.25 21.31 -23.05
CA THR A 133 -0.58 20.04 -22.77
C THR A 133 0.81 20.29 -22.18
N THR A 134 0.86 20.76 -20.93
CA THR A 134 2.14 20.93 -20.24
C THR A 134 2.62 19.57 -19.71
N HIS A 135 3.81 19.17 -20.19
CA HIS A 135 4.58 17.98 -19.78
C HIS A 135 3.85 16.64 -19.85
N ILE A 136 4.02 15.94 -20.97
CA ILE A 136 3.91 14.47 -21.02
C ILE A 136 5.34 13.95 -21.09
N GLU A 137 5.70 13.08 -20.16
CA GLU A 137 7.02 12.44 -20.16
C GLU A 137 7.17 11.59 -21.41
N GLU A 138 8.36 11.63 -22.02
CA GLU A 138 8.68 10.90 -23.26
C GLU A 138 8.51 9.38 -23.11
N SER A 139 8.53 8.87 -21.87
CA SER A 139 8.30 7.46 -21.54
C SER A 139 6.82 7.04 -21.63
N ASP A 140 5.87 7.98 -21.61
CA ASP A 140 4.44 7.70 -21.74
C ASP A 140 4.05 7.61 -23.22
N ARG A 141 4.18 6.40 -23.78
CA ARG A 141 3.83 6.10 -25.17
C ARG A 141 2.37 6.42 -25.50
N LEU A 142 1.44 6.20 -24.55
CA LEU A 142 0.02 6.47 -24.77
C LEU A 142 -0.22 7.98 -24.81
N GLY A 143 0.27 8.71 -23.80
CA GLY A 143 0.17 10.17 -23.76
C GLY A 143 0.79 10.82 -25.00
N THR A 144 1.98 10.37 -25.42
CA THR A 144 2.65 10.84 -26.63
C THR A 144 1.82 10.59 -27.91
N SER A 145 1.15 9.43 -27.99
CA SER A 145 0.31 9.11 -29.14
C SER A 145 -0.95 9.97 -29.18
N LEU A 146 -1.58 10.23 -28.02
CA LEU A 146 -2.72 11.13 -27.90
C LEU A 146 -2.35 12.58 -28.24
N LEU A 147 -1.16 13.05 -27.86
CA LEU A 147 -0.68 14.38 -28.24
C LEU A 147 -0.48 14.52 -29.75
N LYS A 148 0.14 13.52 -30.38
CA LYS A 148 0.31 13.51 -31.84
C LYS A 148 -1.05 13.58 -32.53
N MET A 149 -2.01 12.78 -32.09
CA MET A 149 -3.39 12.82 -32.59
C MET A 149 -4.04 14.20 -32.42
N LEU A 150 -3.94 14.80 -31.22
CA LEU A 150 -4.47 16.14 -30.96
C LEU A 150 -3.86 17.18 -31.92
N SER A 151 -2.54 17.15 -32.09
CA SER A 151 -1.84 18.10 -32.97
C SER A 151 -2.28 17.96 -34.43
N SER A 152 -2.47 16.74 -34.93
CA SER A 152 -3.01 16.50 -36.27
C SER A 152 -4.44 17.00 -36.43
N LEU A 153 -5.29 16.82 -35.41
CA LEU A 153 -6.68 17.32 -35.44
C LEU A 153 -6.73 18.85 -35.41
N GLN A 154 -5.90 19.49 -34.59
CA GLN A 154 -5.74 20.94 -34.58
C GLN A 154 -5.29 21.48 -35.94
N GLU A 155 -4.32 20.81 -36.58
CA GLU A 155 -3.82 21.20 -37.90
C GLU A 155 -4.90 21.08 -38.98
N THR A 156 -5.62 19.95 -39.01
CA THR A 156 -6.72 19.73 -39.96
C THR A 156 -7.84 20.75 -39.76
N SER A 157 -8.27 21.00 -38.53
CA SER A 157 -9.30 21.99 -38.21
C SER A 157 -8.90 23.41 -38.67
N LYS A 158 -7.64 23.80 -38.46
CA LYS A 158 -7.10 25.08 -38.96
C LYS A 158 -7.09 25.15 -40.48
N LYS A 159 -6.76 24.06 -41.18
CA LYS A 159 -6.76 23.99 -42.65
C LYS A 159 -8.16 24.10 -43.23
N GLU A 160 -9.14 23.39 -42.67
CA GLU A 160 -10.54 23.45 -43.11
C GLU A 160 -11.14 24.85 -42.91
N THR A 161 -10.87 25.48 -41.76
CA THR A 161 -11.28 26.88 -41.51
C THR A 161 -10.65 27.83 -42.53
N LYS A 162 -9.43 27.53 -42.99
CA LYS A 162 -8.71 28.28 -44.03
C LYS A 162 -9.10 27.92 -45.47
N GLN A 163 -9.94 26.94 -45.72
CA GLN A 163 -10.42 26.61 -47.07
C GLN A 163 -11.89 26.95 -47.28
N ASN A 164 -12.65 27.18 -46.20
CA ASN A 164 -14.05 27.59 -46.22
C ASN A 164 -14.28 29.12 -46.17
N TRP A 165 -13.24 29.93 -46.40
CA TRP A 165 -13.31 31.39 -46.61
C TRP A 165 -12.76 31.71 -48.00
#